data_AF-A0A1M4MJ70-F1
#
_entry.id   AF-A0A1M4MJ70-F1
#
_cell.length_a   1.000
_cell.length_b   1.000
_cell.length_c   1.000
_cell.angle_alpha   90.00
_cell.angle_beta   90.00
_cell.angle_gamma   90.00
#
_symmetry.space_group_name_H-M   'P 1'
#
loop_
_entity.id
_entity.type
_entity.pdbx_description
1 polymer ?
#
loop_
_entity_poly.entity_id
_entity_poly.type
_entity_poly.pdbx_seq_one_letter_code
_entity_poly.pdbx_strand_id
1 'polypeptide(L)'
;MRYFVRDDTLFLRGRFRAASTGVHGGIADVTTILNHTVPHDFEDEPGRHLELLAARHGVFRDYFGLMTAVRMHHLCVLQYDFVTVFITAGVTNPTAPPTAPHTINIIIHSREGMVDSALLETIVTVTGAKAQALHDLGYDFPGTTTDAVVVACERDAPRVYTYAGTLTGVGSRVHAAVLRGLPEALARQQGKIQRSEPSFFIYSRYGGEHWVEWQMENCPYYPCHFPGQRCDYCYCPCYPCADEELGEWVDSSNGGRIWGCADCTLLHVPQIADYMKRNPEAALAELKRLRERL
;
A
#
# COMPACT_ATOMS: atom_id res chain seq x y z
N MET A 1 -9.12 4.91 -0.86
CA MET A 1 -8.60 3.56 -1.20
C MET A 1 -8.78 2.62 -0.03
N ARG A 2 -9.07 1.36 -0.33
CA ARG A 2 -9.18 0.27 0.63
C ARG A 2 -8.30 -0.88 0.18
N TYR A 3 -7.56 -1.50 1.08
CA TYR A 3 -6.72 -2.65 0.74
C TYR A 3 -6.90 -3.82 1.70
N PHE A 4 -6.64 -5.03 1.19
CA PHE A 4 -6.66 -6.27 1.97
C PHE A 4 -5.87 -7.37 1.26
N VAL A 5 -5.47 -8.39 2.01
CA VAL A 5 -4.86 -9.61 1.48
C VAL A 5 -5.88 -10.74 1.56
N ARG A 6 -6.06 -11.48 0.46
CA ARG A 6 -6.89 -12.69 0.38
C ARG A 6 -6.32 -13.62 -0.67
N ASP A 7 -6.27 -14.92 -0.39
CA ASP A 7 -5.82 -15.95 -1.33
C ASP A 7 -4.48 -15.58 -2.01
N ASP A 8 -3.48 -15.25 -1.18
CA ASP A 8 -2.13 -14.81 -1.59
C ASP A 8 -2.11 -13.61 -2.56
N THR A 9 -3.15 -12.78 -2.53
CA THR A 9 -3.30 -11.60 -3.36
C THR A 9 -3.54 -10.37 -2.51
N LEU A 10 -2.72 -9.34 -2.70
CA LEU A 10 -3.02 -7.98 -2.25
C LEU A 10 -4.00 -7.34 -3.22
N PHE A 11 -5.11 -6.84 -2.70
CA PHE A 11 -6.10 -6.04 -3.43
C PHE A 11 -6.05 -4.61 -2.93
N LEU A 12 -5.99 -3.64 -3.84
CA LEU A 12 -6.34 -2.24 -3.60
C LEU A 12 -7.59 -1.92 -4.40
N ARG A 13 -8.62 -1.39 -3.74
CA ARG A 13 -9.94 -1.09 -4.29
C ARG A 13 -10.24 0.41 -4.13
N GLY A 14 -10.76 1.02 -5.18
CA GLY A 14 -11.11 2.44 -5.22
C GLY A 14 -11.41 2.91 -6.63
N ARG A 15 -11.30 4.22 -6.86
CA ARG A 15 -11.41 4.83 -8.20
C ARG A 15 -10.11 5.55 -8.48
N PHE A 16 -9.25 4.93 -9.28
CA PHE A 16 -7.88 5.41 -9.46
C PHE A 16 -7.67 5.94 -10.86
N ARG A 17 -6.86 7.00 -10.97
CA ARG A 17 -6.02 7.21 -12.14
C ARG A 17 -4.68 6.55 -11.84
N ALA A 18 -4.19 5.68 -12.71
CA ALA A 18 -2.98 4.92 -12.43
C ALA A 18 -2.07 4.73 -13.64
N ALA A 19 -0.78 4.56 -13.37
CA ALA A 19 0.24 4.10 -14.31
C ALA A 19 0.86 2.79 -13.81
N SER A 20 1.05 1.81 -14.67
CA SER A 20 1.62 0.50 -14.32
C SER A 20 2.66 0.05 -15.33
N THR A 21 3.74 -0.54 -14.84
CA THR A 21 4.74 -1.27 -15.66
C THR A 21 4.56 -2.79 -15.61
N GLY A 22 3.49 -3.26 -14.97
CA GLY A 22 3.17 -4.69 -14.85
C GLY A 22 2.61 -5.29 -16.12
N VAL A 23 2.11 -6.51 -16.01
CA VAL A 23 1.44 -7.22 -17.09
C VAL A 23 0.21 -6.44 -17.55
N HIS A 24 0.09 -6.19 -18.86
CA HIS A 24 -0.93 -5.30 -19.45
C HIS A 24 -0.93 -3.88 -18.84
N GLY A 25 0.22 -3.41 -18.37
CA GLY A 25 0.41 -2.07 -17.84
C GLY A 25 0.18 -0.97 -18.90
N GLY A 26 0.25 0.27 -18.45
CA GLY A 26 -0.09 1.46 -19.22
C GLY A 26 -0.57 2.56 -18.28
N ILE A 27 -1.28 3.55 -18.81
CA ILE A 27 -1.96 4.57 -18.01
C ILE A 27 -3.46 4.43 -18.23
N ALA A 28 -4.22 4.25 -17.17
CA ALA A 28 -5.65 4.04 -17.26
C ALA A 28 -6.36 4.48 -15.99
N ASP A 29 -7.68 4.61 -16.12
CA ASP A 29 -8.55 4.65 -14.96
C ASP A 29 -8.85 3.20 -14.55
N VAL A 30 -8.59 2.87 -13.29
CA VAL A 30 -8.75 1.50 -12.78
C VAL A 30 -9.49 1.51 -11.46
N THR A 31 -10.25 0.44 -11.22
CA THR A 31 -10.95 0.25 -9.95
C THR A 31 -10.15 -0.60 -8.97
N THR A 32 -9.17 -1.35 -9.50
CA THR A 32 -8.46 -2.38 -8.76
C THR A 32 -7.00 -2.43 -9.13
N ILE A 33 -6.15 -2.63 -8.13
CA ILE A 33 -4.75 -3.02 -8.32
C ILE A 33 -4.51 -4.31 -7.55
N LEU A 34 -3.86 -5.27 -8.21
CA LEU A 34 -3.57 -6.60 -7.68
C LEU A 34 -2.06 -6.81 -7.60
N ASN A 35 -1.60 -7.49 -6.56
CA ASN A 35 -0.27 -8.10 -6.52
C ASN A 35 -0.41 -9.54 -6.00
N HIS A 36 -0.20 -10.52 -6.86
CA HIS A 36 -0.46 -11.94 -6.57
C HIS A 36 0.83 -12.73 -6.40
N THR A 37 0.88 -13.58 -5.37
CA THR A 37 1.98 -14.54 -5.24
C THR A 37 1.80 -15.70 -6.22
N VAL A 38 2.82 -15.98 -7.02
CA VAL A 38 2.92 -17.16 -7.88
C VAL A 38 4.05 -18.09 -7.39
N PRO A 39 4.00 -19.39 -7.70
CA PRO A 39 5.11 -20.30 -7.44
C PRO A 39 6.42 -19.85 -8.11
N HIS A 40 7.56 -20.36 -7.63
CA HIS A 40 8.88 -19.99 -8.18
C HIS A 40 9.10 -20.56 -9.59
N ASP A 41 8.42 -21.66 -9.89
CA ASP A 41 8.38 -22.40 -11.16
C ASP A 41 7.14 -22.01 -11.99
N PHE A 42 6.65 -20.78 -11.85
CA PHE A 42 5.52 -20.29 -12.62
C PHE A 42 5.85 -20.23 -14.13
N GLU A 43 5.15 -21.04 -14.92
CA GLU A 43 5.31 -21.17 -16.38
C GLU A 43 4.07 -20.73 -17.19
N ASP A 44 2.96 -20.43 -16.53
CA ASP A 44 1.73 -20.00 -17.19
C ASP A 44 1.90 -18.63 -17.89
N GLU A 45 1.02 -18.34 -18.85
CA GLU A 45 0.98 -17.02 -19.48
C GLU A 45 0.49 -15.97 -18.46
N PRO A 46 1.31 -14.95 -18.12
CA PRO A 46 1.02 -13.98 -17.07
C PRO A 46 -0.32 -13.24 -17.21
N GLY A 47 -0.67 -12.82 -18.42
CA GLY A 47 -1.87 -12.05 -18.71
C GLY A 47 -3.13 -12.83 -18.40
N ARG A 48 -3.25 -14.00 -19.00
CA ARG A 48 -4.34 -14.95 -18.79
C ARG A 48 -4.46 -15.39 -17.34
N HIS A 49 -3.34 -15.60 -16.65
CA HIS A 49 -3.37 -15.96 -15.23
C HIS A 49 -4.02 -14.86 -14.39
N LEU A 50 -3.62 -13.60 -14.61
CA LEU A 50 -4.21 -12.46 -13.93
C LEU A 50 -5.69 -12.24 -14.28
N GLU A 51 -6.09 -12.45 -15.53
CA GLU A 51 -7.49 -12.37 -15.96
C GLU A 51 -8.37 -13.40 -15.22
N LEU A 52 -7.91 -14.64 -15.11
CA LEU A 52 -8.60 -15.70 -14.39
C LEU A 52 -8.66 -15.40 -12.89
N LEU A 53 -7.57 -14.91 -12.30
CA LEU A 53 -7.53 -14.48 -10.91
C LEU A 53 -8.54 -13.36 -10.65
N ALA A 54 -8.52 -12.29 -11.45
CA ALA A 54 -9.44 -11.17 -11.34
C ALA A 54 -10.90 -11.64 -11.42
N ALA A 55 -11.21 -12.49 -12.42
CA ALA A 55 -12.55 -13.04 -12.60
C ALA A 55 -13.04 -13.86 -11.40
N ARG A 56 -12.17 -14.68 -10.77
CA ARG A 56 -12.52 -15.46 -9.57
C ARG A 56 -12.92 -14.58 -8.38
N HIS A 57 -12.39 -13.36 -8.31
CA HIS A 57 -12.72 -12.39 -7.27
C HIS A 57 -13.78 -11.38 -7.70
N GLY A 58 -14.48 -11.61 -8.83
CA GLY A 58 -15.51 -10.71 -9.33
C GLY A 58 -14.97 -9.35 -9.81
N VAL A 59 -13.67 -9.28 -10.11
CA VAL A 59 -13.02 -8.11 -10.70
C VAL A 59 -13.07 -8.27 -12.21
N PHE A 60 -13.85 -7.43 -12.87
CA PHE A 60 -14.03 -7.46 -14.32
C PHE A 60 -13.55 -6.16 -14.93
N ARG A 61 -12.54 -6.24 -15.81
CA ARG A 61 -11.94 -5.09 -16.52
C ARG A 61 -11.34 -4.05 -15.55
N ASP A 62 -10.68 -3.04 -16.10
CA ASP A 62 -10.21 -1.85 -15.38
C ASP A 62 -9.40 -2.16 -14.10
N TYR A 63 -8.38 -3.02 -14.24
CA TYR A 63 -7.42 -3.31 -13.19
C TYR A 63 -5.99 -3.31 -13.71
N PHE A 64 -5.04 -3.10 -12.80
CA PHE A 64 -3.64 -3.44 -13.02
C PHE A 64 -3.23 -4.60 -12.13
N GLY A 65 -2.47 -5.54 -12.67
CA GLY A 65 -2.02 -6.73 -11.96
C GLY A 65 -0.50 -6.88 -11.99
N LEU A 66 0.06 -7.17 -10.82
CA LEU A 66 1.44 -7.58 -10.64
C LEU A 66 1.48 -9.04 -10.15
N MET A 67 2.58 -9.73 -10.45
CA MET A 67 2.85 -11.07 -9.93
C MET A 67 4.21 -11.09 -9.24
N THR A 68 4.35 -11.92 -8.20
CA THR A 68 5.58 -12.03 -7.42
C THR A 68 5.79 -13.43 -6.87
N ALA A 69 7.03 -13.88 -6.71
CA ALA A 69 7.34 -15.10 -5.96
C ALA A 69 7.38 -14.87 -4.43
N VAL A 70 7.20 -13.63 -3.98
CA VAL A 70 7.22 -13.24 -2.57
C VAL A 70 5.87 -13.59 -1.93
N ARG A 71 5.90 -14.28 -0.79
CA ARG A 71 4.70 -14.61 -0.01
C ARG A 71 4.09 -13.35 0.61
N MET A 72 2.76 -13.22 0.62
CA MET A 72 2.10 -11.98 1.06
C MET A 72 2.33 -11.62 2.54
N HIS A 73 2.66 -12.54 3.43
CA HIS A 73 3.05 -12.17 4.81
C HIS A 73 4.39 -11.42 4.90
N HIS A 74 5.21 -11.41 3.83
CA HIS A 74 6.39 -10.55 3.74
C HIS A 74 6.08 -9.15 3.18
N LEU A 75 4.82 -8.86 2.83
CA LEU A 75 4.39 -7.55 2.36
C LEU A 75 4.71 -6.48 3.43
N CYS A 76 5.40 -5.42 3.01
CA CYS A 76 5.56 -4.22 3.80
C CYS A 76 4.66 -3.11 3.25
N VAL A 77 3.88 -2.50 4.14
CA VAL A 77 3.01 -1.37 3.84
C VAL A 77 3.49 -0.16 4.63
N LEU A 78 3.79 0.95 3.96
CA LEU A 78 4.30 2.16 4.57
C LEU A 78 3.34 3.32 4.34
N GLN A 79 2.91 3.95 5.42
CA GLN A 79 2.06 5.12 5.41
C GLN A 79 2.87 6.38 5.72
N TYR A 80 2.90 7.33 4.78
CA TYR A 80 3.45 8.66 4.97
C TYR A 80 2.43 9.71 4.52
N ASP A 81 1.74 10.32 5.49
CA ASP A 81 0.67 11.30 5.26
C ASP A 81 -0.40 10.76 4.30
N PHE A 82 -0.50 11.30 3.08
CA PHE A 82 -1.46 10.90 2.05
C PHE A 82 -0.92 9.84 1.07
N VAL A 83 0.32 9.39 1.26
CA VAL A 83 0.98 8.36 0.45
C VAL A 83 1.00 7.03 1.21
N THR A 84 0.60 5.96 0.52
CA THR A 84 0.76 4.59 1.00
C THR A 84 1.59 3.81 -0.01
N VAL A 85 2.62 3.10 0.46
CA VAL A 85 3.55 2.31 -0.37
C VAL A 85 3.48 0.85 0.03
N PHE A 86 3.27 -0.04 -0.93
CA PHE A 86 3.21 -1.48 -0.74
C PHE A 86 4.41 -2.12 -1.44
N ILE A 87 5.19 -2.93 -0.73
CA ILE A 87 6.43 -3.52 -1.23
C ILE A 87 6.45 -5.02 -0.99
N THR A 88 6.66 -5.77 -2.06
CA THR A 88 7.08 -7.18 -2.01
C THR A 88 8.40 -7.29 -2.74
N ALA A 89 9.46 -7.77 -2.09
CA ALA A 89 10.81 -7.73 -2.63
C ALA A 89 11.54 -9.07 -2.47
N GLY A 90 12.11 -9.57 -3.57
CA GLY A 90 13.07 -10.66 -3.60
C GLY A 90 14.19 -10.36 -4.60
N VAL A 91 15.43 -10.71 -4.25
CA VAL A 91 16.66 -10.30 -4.99
C VAL A 91 17.56 -11.46 -5.38
N THR A 92 17.10 -12.70 -5.27
CA THR A 92 17.90 -13.90 -5.55
C THR A 92 18.13 -14.15 -7.05
N ASN A 93 17.72 -13.23 -7.94
CA ASN A 93 18.05 -13.25 -9.37
C ASN A 93 18.52 -11.86 -9.87
N PRO A 94 19.83 -11.60 -9.69
CA PRO A 94 20.59 -10.46 -10.18
C PRO A 94 20.15 -9.76 -11.43
N THR A 95 20.54 -10.42 -12.51
CA THR A 95 20.52 -10.02 -13.91
C THR A 95 21.41 -11.07 -14.60
N ALA A 96 20.77 -12.14 -15.09
CA ALA A 96 21.26 -13.21 -15.98
C ALA A 96 22.37 -14.22 -15.52
N PRO A 97 22.27 -15.49 -15.99
CA PRO A 97 21.03 -16.12 -16.46
C PRO A 97 20.10 -16.37 -15.26
N PRO A 98 18.81 -16.01 -15.36
CA PRO A 98 17.89 -16.13 -14.25
C PRO A 98 17.62 -17.62 -13.97
N THR A 99 18.02 -18.11 -12.81
CA THR A 99 17.69 -19.48 -12.38
C THR A 99 16.27 -19.59 -11.81
N ALA A 100 15.68 -18.46 -11.37
CA ALA A 100 14.28 -18.32 -10.98
C ALA A 100 13.84 -16.83 -11.02
N PRO A 101 12.58 -16.51 -11.37
CA PRO A 101 12.08 -15.14 -11.33
C PRO A 101 12.04 -14.63 -9.88
N HIS A 102 12.79 -13.58 -9.59
CA HIS A 102 12.68 -12.80 -8.37
C HIS A 102 12.36 -11.37 -8.76
N THR A 103 11.44 -10.75 -8.02
CA THR A 103 10.91 -9.44 -8.39
C THR A 103 10.82 -8.52 -7.18
N ILE A 104 11.00 -7.23 -7.44
CA ILE A 104 10.62 -6.16 -6.54
C ILE A 104 9.41 -5.47 -7.15
N ASN A 105 8.24 -5.72 -6.55
CA ASN A 105 7.02 -5.02 -6.90
C ASN A 105 6.75 -3.91 -5.88
N ILE A 106 6.51 -2.69 -6.37
CA ILE A 106 6.20 -1.53 -5.55
C ILE A 106 4.91 -0.90 -6.05
N ILE A 107 3.90 -0.81 -5.20
CA ILE A 107 2.65 -0.09 -5.50
C ILE A 107 2.62 1.18 -4.65
N ILE A 108 2.45 2.33 -5.31
CA ILE A 108 2.24 3.63 -4.67
C ILE A 108 0.76 3.98 -4.82
N HIS A 109 0.13 4.31 -3.70
CA HIS A 109 -1.17 4.96 -3.68
C HIS A 109 -1.03 6.37 -3.09
N SER A 110 -1.65 7.34 -3.74
CA SER A 110 -1.80 8.71 -3.25
C SER A 110 -3.28 9.05 -3.12
N ARG A 111 -3.68 9.58 -1.96
CA ARG A 111 -5.04 10.13 -1.81
C ARG A 111 -5.24 11.45 -2.54
N GLU A 112 -4.14 12.14 -2.84
CA GLU A 112 -4.14 13.34 -3.65
C GLU A 112 -3.88 12.96 -5.11
N GLY A 113 -4.47 13.72 -6.04
CA GLY A 113 -4.44 13.46 -7.47
C GLY A 113 -3.08 13.73 -8.09
N MET A 114 -2.86 13.17 -9.26
CA MET A 114 -1.68 13.39 -10.09
C MET A 114 -2.11 13.44 -11.55
N VAL A 115 -1.53 14.35 -12.32
CA VAL A 115 -1.60 14.27 -13.78
C VAL A 115 -0.73 13.11 -14.29
N ASP A 116 -0.96 12.68 -15.53
CA ASP A 116 -0.23 11.54 -16.13
C ASP A 116 1.31 11.72 -16.08
N SER A 117 1.82 12.93 -16.32
CA SER A 117 3.26 13.20 -16.21
C SER A 117 3.80 13.00 -14.80
N ALA A 118 3.02 13.36 -13.76
CA ALA A 118 3.41 13.15 -12.37
C ALA A 118 3.32 11.67 -11.97
N LEU A 119 2.37 10.90 -12.52
CA LEU A 119 2.32 9.44 -12.33
C LEU A 119 3.59 8.77 -12.90
N LEU A 120 3.98 9.15 -14.12
CA LEU A 120 5.20 8.65 -14.76
C LEU A 120 6.47 9.09 -14.02
N GLU A 121 6.54 10.35 -13.59
CA GLU A 121 7.68 10.85 -12.80
C GLU A 121 7.76 10.17 -11.42
N THR A 122 6.63 9.75 -10.85
CA THR A 122 6.62 8.96 -9.62
C THR A 122 7.27 7.59 -9.85
N ILE A 123 7.04 6.94 -11.00
CA ILE A 123 7.75 5.69 -11.36
C ILE A 123 9.26 5.90 -11.39
N VAL A 124 9.72 7.02 -11.96
CA VAL A 124 11.15 7.40 -11.96
C VAL A 124 11.66 7.57 -10.52
N THR A 125 10.92 8.27 -9.68
CA THR A 125 11.27 8.50 -8.26
C THR A 125 11.35 7.19 -7.47
N VAL A 126 10.38 6.29 -7.64
CA VAL A 126 10.37 4.95 -7.03
C VAL A 126 11.57 4.13 -7.51
N THR A 127 11.87 4.16 -8.81
CA THR A 127 12.98 3.40 -9.38
C THR A 127 14.32 3.88 -8.85
N GLY A 128 14.52 5.21 -8.76
CA GLY A 128 15.71 5.80 -8.15
C GLY A 128 15.85 5.45 -6.67
N ALA A 129 14.75 5.55 -5.89
CA ALA A 129 14.76 5.18 -4.47
C ALA A 129 15.07 3.69 -4.26
N LYS A 130 14.53 2.81 -5.11
CA LYS A 130 14.79 1.36 -5.07
C LYS A 130 16.27 1.08 -5.36
N ALA A 131 16.82 1.66 -6.42
CA ALA A 131 18.23 1.48 -6.78
C ALA A 131 19.16 1.99 -5.65
N GLN A 132 18.85 3.14 -5.07
CA GLN A 132 19.57 3.68 -3.92
C GLN A 132 19.51 2.73 -2.71
N ALA A 133 18.32 2.24 -2.34
CA ALA A 133 18.17 1.31 -1.23
C ALA A 133 18.94 -0.01 -1.44
N LEU A 134 18.97 -0.54 -2.67
CA LEU A 134 19.75 -1.73 -3.01
C LEU A 134 21.26 -1.45 -2.89
N HIS A 135 21.72 -0.33 -3.42
CA HIS A 135 23.11 0.11 -3.30
C HIS A 135 23.53 0.26 -1.82
N ASP A 136 22.69 0.89 -1.00
CA ASP A 136 22.97 1.09 0.44
C ASP A 136 23.01 -0.22 1.23
N LEU A 137 22.33 -1.26 0.72
CA LEU A 137 22.41 -2.64 1.24
C LEU A 137 23.64 -3.41 0.73
N GLY A 138 24.44 -2.83 -0.15
CA GLY A 138 25.66 -3.43 -0.72
C GLY A 138 25.43 -4.27 -1.97
N TYR A 139 24.28 -4.16 -2.64
CA TYR A 139 24.06 -4.81 -3.93
C TYR A 139 24.71 -4.01 -5.07
N ASP A 140 25.27 -4.73 -6.05
CA ASP A 140 25.92 -4.17 -7.24
C ASP A 140 24.98 -4.02 -8.45
N PHE A 141 23.67 -4.22 -8.23
CA PHE A 141 22.62 -4.12 -9.24
C PHE A 141 21.49 -3.19 -8.78
N PRO A 142 20.83 -2.46 -9.70
CA PRO A 142 19.80 -1.47 -9.36
C PRO A 142 18.39 -2.05 -9.21
N GLY A 143 18.21 -3.35 -9.46
CA GLY A 143 16.91 -4.02 -9.47
C GLY A 143 17.01 -5.46 -9.98
N THR A 144 15.88 -6.11 -10.17
CA THR A 144 15.77 -7.45 -10.76
C THR A 144 15.30 -7.41 -12.22
N THR A 145 15.24 -8.57 -12.87
CA THR A 145 14.80 -8.70 -14.27
C THR A 145 13.30 -8.42 -14.49
N THR A 146 12.47 -8.49 -13.44
CA THR A 146 11.00 -8.42 -13.57
C THR A 146 10.36 -7.39 -12.64
N ASP A 147 11.13 -6.44 -12.13
CA ASP A 147 10.62 -5.40 -11.24
C ASP A 147 9.41 -4.68 -11.86
N ALA A 148 8.37 -4.45 -11.05
CA ALA A 148 7.18 -3.76 -11.51
C ALA A 148 6.73 -2.67 -10.54
N VAL A 149 6.26 -1.56 -11.09
CA VAL A 149 5.75 -0.42 -10.32
C VAL A 149 4.32 -0.12 -10.77
N VAL A 150 3.43 0.12 -9.81
CA VAL A 150 2.14 0.77 -10.04
C VAL A 150 2.11 2.06 -9.25
N VAL A 151 1.74 3.17 -9.88
CA VAL A 151 1.45 4.43 -9.21
C VAL A 151 0.00 4.75 -9.44
N ALA A 152 -0.76 4.97 -8.37
CA ALA A 152 -2.18 5.25 -8.42
C ALA A 152 -2.52 6.44 -7.53
N CYS A 153 -3.41 7.30 -8.01
CA CYS A 153 -3.98 8.39 -7.25
C CYS A 153 -5.51 8.33 -7.27
N GLU A 154 -6.16 8.89 -6.25
CA GLU A 154 -7.62 9.04 -6.27
C GLU A 154 -8.03 9.93 -7.45
N ARG A 155 -8.94 9.43 -8.29
CA ARG A 155 -9.29 10.06 -9.58
C ARG A 155 -9.86 11.47 -9.41
N ASP A 156 -10.71 11.65 -8.42
CA ASP A 156 -11.51 12.86 -8.21
C ASP A 156 -10.97 13.69 -7.03
N ALA A 157 -9.66 13.61 -6.78
CA ALA A 157 -9.03 14.32 -5.68
C ALA A 157 -9.02 15.84 -5.91
N PRO A 158 -9.31 16.66 -4.88
CA PRO A 158 -9.37 18.12 -5.02
C PRO A 158 -7.99 18.74 -5.29
N ARG A 159 -6.93 18.12 -4.77
CA ARG A 159 -5.54 18.54 -4.99
C ARG A 159 -4.93 17.62 -6.04
N VAL A 160 -4.29 18.20 -7.05
CA VAL A 160 -3.66 17.47 -8.15
C VAL A 160 -2.22 17.95 -8.34
N TYR A 161 -1.25 17.04 -8.25
CA TYR A 161 0.16 17.32 -8.49
C TYR A 161 0.50 17.27 -9.98
N THR A 162 1.29 18.24 -10.43
CA THR A 162 1.83 18.30 -11.81
C THR A 162 3.23 17.68 -11.93
N TYR A 163 3.94 17.55 -10.80
CA TYR A 163 5.26 16.98 -10.67
C TYR A 163 5.32 16.07 -9.44
N ALA A 164 6.18 15.06 -9.49
CA ALA A 164 6.37 14.07 -8.43
C ALA A 164 7.85 13.71 -8.18
N GLY A 165 8.80 14.52 -8.66
CA GLY A 165 10.22 14.37 -8.32
C GLY A 165 10.51 14.53 -6.83
N THR A 166 11.71 14.15 -6.39
CA THR A 166 12.11 14.09 -4.97
C THR A 166 12.07 15.42 -4.21
N LEU A 167 12.07 16.57 -4.90
CA LEU A 167 11.89 17.90 -4.29
C LEU A 167 10.42 18.24 -4.00
N THR A 168 9.48 17.49 -4.57
CA THR A 168 8.05 17.72 -4.37
C THR A 168 7.58 17.08 -3.08
N GLY A 169 6.44 17.56 -2.56
CA GLY A 169 5.84 16.98 -1.35
C GLY A 169 5.48 15.51 -1.50
N VAL A 170 5.01 15.08 -2.66
CA VAL A 170 4.68 13.68 -2.92
C VAL A 170 5.90 12.82 -3.21
N GLY A 171 6.83 13.31 -4.04
CA GLY A 171 8.04 12.56 -4.42
C GLY A 171 8.98 12.31 -3.25
N SER A 172 9.19 13.30 -2.38
CA SER A 172 10.00 13.13 -1.15
C SER A 172 9.44 12.06 -0.21
N ARG A 173 8.11 12.00 -0.05
CA ARG A 173 7.42 10.99 0.77
C ARG A 173 7.51 9.60 0.17
N VAL A 174 7.27 9.48 -1.14
CA VAL A 174 7.43 8.22 -1.88
C VAL A 174 8.87 7.72 -1.76
N HIS A 175 9.86 8.59 -2.00
CA HIS A 175 11.27 8.26 -1.90
C HIS A 175 11.64 7.77 -0.50
N ALA A 176 11.26 8.50 0.55
CA ALA A 176 11.53 8.12 1.95
C ALA A 176 10.86 6.78 2.34
N ALA A 177 9.62 6.54 1.88
CA ALA A 177 8.91 5.29 2.13
C ALA A 177 9.57 4.10 1.43
N VAL A 178 10.01 4.26 0.18
CA VAL A 178 10.72 3.19 -0.53
C VAL A 178 12.08 2.88 0.12
N LEU A 179 12.86 3.92 0.48
CA LEU A 179 14.14 3.75 1.17
C LEU A 179 14.00 3.01 2.51
N ARG A 180 12.92 3.26 3.24
CA ARG A 180 12.65 2.55 4.50
C ARG A 180 12.14 1.14 4.27
N GLY A 181 11.20 0.98 3.34
CA GLY A 181 10.41 -0.23 3.19
C GLY A 181 11.12 -1.35 2.43
N LEU A 182 11.97 -1.02 1.45
CA LEU A 182 12.65 -2.03 0.66
C LEU A 182 13.60 -2.90 1.50
N PRO A 183 14.47 -2.34 2.37
CA PRO A 183 15.28 -3.14 3.29
C PRO A 183 14.45 -4.05 4.20
N GLU A 184 13.31 -3.56 4.69
CA GLU A 184 12.41 -4.32 5.56
C GLU A 184 11.76 -5.51 4.84
N ALA A 185 11.32 -5.31 3.60
CA ALA A 185 10.75 -6.37 2.77
C ALA A 185 11.80 -7.45 2.43
N LEU A 186 13.02 -7.02 2.07
CA LEU A 186 14.12 -7.95 1.77
C LEU A 186 14.57 -8.75 2.99
N ALA A 187 14.69 -8.10 4.15
CA ALA A 187 15.06 -8.78 5.40
C ALA A 187 14.06 -9.89 5.76
N ARG A 188 12.76 -9.66 5.52
CA ARG A 188 11.70 -10.67 5.71
C ARG A 188 11.80 -11.81 4.70
N GLN A 189 11.95 -11.49 3.42
CA GLN A 189 12.12 -12.51 2.37
C GLN A 189 13.37 -13.38 2.60
N GLN A 190 14.44 -12.81 3.15
CA GLN A 190 15.68 -13.53 3.51
C GLN A 190 15.61 -14.25 4.86
N GLY A 191 14.47 -14.19 5.56
CA GLY A 191 14.26 -14.85 6.85
C GLY A 191 14.96 -14.18 8.03
N LYS A 192 15.58 -13.00 7.86
CA LYS A 192 16.23 -12.23 8.94
C LYS A 192 15.22 -11.67 9.93
N ILE A 193 14.00 -11.38 9.46
CA ILE A 193 12.87 -10.94 10.28
C ILE A 193 11.70 -11.90 10.03
N GLN A 194 11.13 -12.45 11.10
CA GLN A 194 10.01 -13.39 11.03
C GLN A 194 8.71 -12.70 11.43
N ARG A 195 7.71 -12.76 10.55
CA ARG A 195 6.34 -12.28 10.78
C ARG A 195 5.36 -13.28 10.17
N SER A 196 4.22 -13.47 10.84
CA SER A 196 3.14 -14.32 10.34
C SER A 196 2.17 -13.57 9.41
N GLU A 197 2.23 -12.24 9.42
CA GLU A 197 1.30 -11.34 8.72
C GLU A 197 2.08 -10.17 8.10
N PRO A 198 1.50 -9.47 7.10
CA PRO A 198 2.08 -8.23 6.56
C PRO A 198 2.46 -7.22 7.64
N SER A 199 3.55 -6.49 7.43
CA SER A 199 3.99 -5.42 8.33
C SER A 199 3.47 -4.06 7.86
N PHE A 200 2.95 -3.27 8.80
CA PHE A 200 2.51 -1.89 8.56
C PHE A 200 3.45 -0.91 9.26
N PHE A 201 3.93 0.09 8.55
CA PHE A 201 4.83 1.12 9.06
C PHE A 201 4.18 2.49 8.92
N ILE A 202 4.34 3.34 9.92
CA ILE A 202 3.78 4.68 9.96
C ILE A 202 4.92 5.67 10.14
N TYR A 203 4.98 6.69 9.30
CA TYR A 203 5.84 7.84 9.55
C TYR A 203 5.21 8.72 10.63
N SER A 204 5.86 8.79 11.79
CA SER A 204 5.41 9.61 12.92
C SER A 204 6.27 10.86 13.05
N ARG A 205 5.62 11.94 13.47
CA ARG A 205 6.27 13.18 13.92
C ARG A 205 6.19 13.36 15.43
N TYR A 206 5.45 12.48 16.12
CA TYR A 206 5.32 12.51 17.57
C TYR A 206 6.65 12.09 18.20
N GLY A 207 7.24 12.92 19.07
CA GLY A 207 8.55 12.62 19.65
C GLY A 207 9.72 12.73 18.66
N GLY A 208 9.51 13.39 17.52
CA GLY A 208 10.51 13.54 16.45
C GLY A 208 10.14 12.77 15.18
N GLU A 209 10.83 13.07 14.08
CA GLU A 209 10.59 12.44 12.78
C GLU A 209 11.19 11.04 12.71
N HIS A 210 10.35 10.00 12.63
CA HIS A 210 10.80 8.61 12.54
C HIS A 210 9.73 7.66 11.99
N TRP A 211 10.17 6.46 11.60
CA TRP A 211 9.28 5.37 11.21
C TRP A 211 8.98 4.45 12.40
N VAL A 212 7.73 4.06 12.55
CA VAL A 212 7.27 3.09 13.56
C VAL A 212 6.66 1.89 12.83
N GLU A 213 7.16 0.67 13.09
CA GLU A 213 6.41 -0.55 12.73
C GLU A 213 5.24 -0.68 13.71
N TRP A 214 4.02 -0.78 13.19
CA TRP A 214 2.86 -1.07 14.01
C TRP A 214 3.02 -2.46 14.64
N GLN A 215 2.97 -2.49 15.96
CA GLN A 215 2.95 -3.71 16.76
C GLN A 215 1.85 -3.55 17.81
N MET A 216 1.04 -4.61 17.99
CA MET A 216 -0.01 -4.61 19.01
C MET A 216 0.59 -4.53 20.41
N GLU A 217 1.67 -5.27 20.64
CA GLU A 217 2.41 -5.28 21.90
C GLU A 217 3.31 -4.04 21.98
N ASN A 218 3.27 -3.34 23.12
CA ASN A 218 4.11 -2.16 23.41
C ASN A 218 3.92 -0.95 22.46
N CYS A 219 2.74 -0.81 21.83
CA CYS A 219 2.43 0.38 21.07
C CYS A 219 2.50 1.63 21.98
N PRO A 220 3.35 2.63 21.68
CA PRO A 220 3.47 3.82 22.52
C PRO A 220 2.21 4.69 22.52
N TYR A 221 1.30 4.44 21.58
CA TYR A 221 0.01 5.13 21.45
C TYR A 221 -1.15 4.36 22.10
N TYR A 222 -0.91 3.20 22.73
CA TYR A 222 -1.99 2.41 23.33
C TYR A 222 -2.31 2.83 24.78
N PRO A 223 -3.60 2.96 25.15
CA PRO A 223 -4.76 3.00 24.25
C PRO A 223 -4.87 4.38 23.59
N CYS A 224 -5.24 4.44 22.31
CA CYS A 224 -5.46 5.72 21.65
C CYS A 224 -6.88 6.28 21.87
N HIS A 225 -7.87 5.43 22.18
CA HIS A 225 -9.25 5.83 22.47
C HIS A 225 -9.76 5.25 23.80
N PHE A 226 -9.66 3.93 24.03
CA PHE A 226 -10.16 3.29 25.26
C PHE A 226 -9.47 1.94 25.58
N PRO A 227 -9.45 1.51 26.86
CA PRO A 227 -8.92 0.20 27.24
C PRO A 227 -9.66 -0.97 26.57
N GLY A 228 -8.92 -1.93 26.00
CA GLY A 228 -9.51 -3.09 25.32
C GLY A 228 -9.92 -2.85 23.86
N GLN A 229 -9.61 -1.68 23.31
CA GLN A 229 -9.81 -1.39 21.88
C GLN A 229 -9.03 -2.35 20.97
N ARG A 230 -9.53 -2.56 19.76
CA ARG A 230 -8.76 -3.14 18.66
C ARG A 230 -7.90 -2.08 17.99
N CYS A 231 -6.67 -2.48 17.64
CA CYS A 231 -5.69 -1.61 17.00
C CYS A 231 -5.30 -2.06 15.59
N ASP A 232 -5.92 -3.12 15.03
CA ASP A 232 -5.60 -3.68 13.70
C ASP A 232 -5.65 -2.62 12.59
N TYR A 233 -6.47 -1.59 12.79
CA TYR A 233 -6.69 -0.48 11.86
C TYR A 233 -6.20 0.84 12.44
N CYS A 234 -4.99 0.86 13.01
CA CYS A 234 -4.32 2.09 13.45
C CYS A 234 -4.33 3.19 12.37
N TYR A 235 -4.31 2.77 11.10
CA TYR A 235 -4.79 3.59 9.99
C TYR A 235 -6.13 3.06 9.50
N CYS A 236 -7.16 3.90 9.60
CA CYS A 236 -8.52 3.49 9.28
C CYS A 236 -8.67 3.19 7.77
N PRO A 237 -9.10 1.99 7.35
CA PRO A 237 -9.37 1.64 5.95
C PRO A 237 -10.54 2.41 5.32
N CYS A 238 -11.32 3.13 6.13
CA CYS A 238 -12.36 4.03 5.66
C CYS A 238 -11.88 5.49 5.58
N TYR A 239 -10.62 5.80 5.93
CA TYR A 239 -10.14 7.18 5.92
C TYR A 239 -9.86 7.68 4.49
N PRO A 240 -10.25 8.92 4.15
CA PRO A 240 -11.17 9.78 4.89
C PRO A 240 -12.60 9.29 4.63
N CYS A 241 -13.41 9.14 5.68
CA CYS A 241 -14.78 8.65 5.50
C CYS A 241 -15.77 9.77 5.16
N ALA A 242 -15.39 11.03 5.46
CA ALA A 242 -16.22 12.22 5.24
C ALA A 242 -17.63 12.11 5.85
N ASP A 243 -17.78 11.32 6.91
CA ASP A 243 -19.03 11.08 7.63
C ASP A 243 -18.98 11.90 8.93
N GLU A 244 -19.75 12.99 8.98
CA GLU A 244 -19.70 13.98 10.08
C GLU A 244 -20.14 13.42 11.44
N GLU A 245 -20.74 12.22 11.49
CA GLU A 245 -20.99 11.53 12.77
C GLU A 245 -19.72 10.88 13.34
N LEU A 246 -18.68 10.71 12.52
CA LEU A 246 -17.43 10.01 12.85
C LEU A 246 -16.20 10.92 12.82
N GLY A 247 -16.36 12.21 12.55
CA GLY A 247 -15.26 13.15 12.45
C GLY A 247 -15.67 14.48 11.83
N GLU A 248 -14.69 15.29 11.51
CA GLU A 248 -14.88 16.63 10.97
C GLU A 248 -13.78 17.02 9.99
N TRP A 249 -14.03 18.03 9.17
CA TRP A 249 -13.02 18.59 8.27
C TRP A 249 -12.31 19.77 8.93
N VAL A 250 -11.02 19.60 9.21
CA VAL A 250 -10.15 20.56 9.89
C VAL A 250 -9.27 21.30 8.90
N ASP A 251 -9.01 22.58 9.11
CA ASP A 251 -8.09 23.34 8.27
C ASP A 251 -6.63 22.93 8.52
N SER A 252 -5.90 22.69 7.44
CA SER A 252 -4.47 22.36 7.46
C SER A 252 -3.63 23.63 7.44
N SER A 253 -2.51 23.60 8.18
CA SER A 253 -1.51 24.68 8.22
C SER A 253 -0.91 25.03 6.85
N ASN A 254 -1.00 24.11 5.87
CA ASN A 254 -0.45 24.30 4.53
C ASN A 254 -1.47 24.75 3.48
N GLY A 255 -2.67 25.17 3.89
CA GLY A 255 -3.76 25.54 2.99
C GLY A 255 -4.47 24.31 2.42
N GLY A 256 -5.67 24.03 2.91
CA GLY A 256 -6.48 22.88 2.55
C GLY A 256 -7.24 22.33 3.77
N ARG A 257 -8.14 21.37 3.56
CA ARG A 257 -8.85 20.69 4.65
C ARG A 257 -8.38 19.24 4.76
N ILE A 258 -8.19 18.77 5.98
CA ILE A 258 -7.90 17.37 6.31
C ILE A 258 -9.08 16.78 7.09
N TRP A 259 -9.35 15.50 6.87
CA TRP A 259 -10.37 14.81 7.67
C TRP A 259 -9.79 14.46 9.04
N GLY A 260 -10.36 15.01 10.11
CA GLY A 260 -10.04 14.69 11.49
C GLY A 260 -11.05 13.68 12.02
N CYS A 261 -10.58 12.48 12.37
CA CYS A 261 -11.41 11.45 12.99
C CYS A 261 -10.82 10.98 14.32
N ALA A 262 -10.20 11.90 15.06
CA ALA A 262 -9.44 11.60 16.28
C ALA A 262 -10.30 11.00 17.40
N ASP A 263 -11.61 11.28 17.41
CA ASP A 263 -12.56 10.74 18.39
C ASP A 263 -13.34 9.52 17.87
N CYS A 264 -13.01 9.01 16.68
CA CYS A 264 -13.74 7.92 16.04
C CYS A 264 -13.42 6.56 16.66
N THR A 265 -14.41 5.99 17.32
CA THR A 265 -14.30 4.68 17.97
C THR A 265 -14.76 3.50 17.10
N LEU A 266 -15.29 3.74 15.88
CA LEU A 266 -15.99 2.71 15.09
C LEU A 266 -15.16 1.43 14.87
N LEU A 267 -13.93 1.57 14.36
CA LEU A 267 -13.04 0.42 14.10
C LEU A 267 -12.18 0.02 15.31
N HIS A 268 -12.34 0.72 16.44
CA HIS A 268 -11.73 0.36 17.71
C HIS A 268 -12.59 -0.64 18.50
N VAL A 269 -13.89 -0.74 18.18
CA VAL A 269 -14.81 -1.73 18.77
C VAL A 269 -14.47 -3.13 18.25
N PRO A 270 -14.18 -4.12 19.13
CA PRO A 270 -13.72 -5.44 18.70
C PRO A 270 -14.59 -6.16 17.69
N GLN A 271 -15.90 -6.19 17.92
CA GLN A 271 -16.85 -6.86 17.05
C GLN A 271 -16.90 -6.22 15.64
N ILE A 272 -16.71 -4.90 15.55
CA ILE A 272 -16.68 -4.18 14.27
C ILE A 272 -15.36 -4.43 13.54
N ALA A 273 -14.24 -4.37 14.25
CA ALA A 273 -12.92 -4.66 13.67
C ALA A 273 -12.84 -6.10 13.13
N ASP A 274 -13.32 -7.08 13.89
CA ASP A 274 -13.37 -8.49 13.46
C ASP A 274 -14.32 -8.69 12.27
N TYR A 275 -15.42 -7.92 12.21
CA TYR A 275 -16.29 -7.92 11.05
C TYR A 275 -15.59 -7.36 9.81
N MET A 276 -14.91 -6.21 9.94
CA MET A 276 -14.15 -5.59 8.86
C MET A 276 -13.02 -6.50 8.36
N LYS A 277 -12.34 -7.23 9.26
CA LYS A 277 -11.27 -8.16 8.90
C LYS A 277 -11.78 -9.31 8.03
N ARG A 278 -12.97 -9.84 8.34
CA ARG A 278 -13.64 -10.89 7.55
C ARG A 278 -14.26 -10.36 6.26
N ASN A 279 -14.78 -9.13 6.31
CA ASN A 279 -15.49 -8.47 5.23
C ASN A 279 -14.77 -7.16 4.87
N PRO A 280 -13.57 -7.23 4.28
CA PRO A 280 -12.77 -6.04 4.02
C PRO A 280 -13.44 -5.07 3.05
N GLU A 281 -14.44 -5.52 2.28
CA GLU A 281 -15.26 -4.70 1.37
C GLU A 281 -16.56 -4.15 1.99
N ALA A 282 -16.82 -4.36 3.29
CA ALA A 282 -17.99 -3.84 3.99
C ALA A 282 -18.10 -2.30 3.92
N ALA A 283 -19.24 -1.78 3.50
CA ALA A 283 -19.43 -0.33 3.36
C ALA A 283 -19.44 0.37 4.74
N LEU A 284 -19.09 1.66 4.80
CA LEU A 284 -19.14 2.40 6.07
C LEU A 284 -20.52 2.34 6.73
N ALA A 285 -21.60 2.49 5.94
CA ALA A 285 -22.96 2.43 6.44
C ALA A 285 -23.30 1.05 7.04
N GLU A 286 -22.68 -0.02 6.54
CA GLU A 286 -22.84 -1.37 7.07
C GLU A 286 -22.16 -1.51 8.44
N LEU A 287 -20.95 -0.98 8.59
CA LEU A 287 -20.23 -0.95 9.87
C LEU A 287 -20.99 -0.12 10.91
N LYS A 288 -21.57 1.02 10.52
CA LYS A 288 -22.41 1.87 11.40
C LYS A 288 -23.67 1.12 11.85
N ARG A 289 -24.40 0.46 10.94
CA ARG A 289 -25.56 -0.37 11.29
C ARG A 289 -25.21 -1.55 12.20
N LEU A 290 -24.03 -2.14 12.04
CA LEU A 290 -23.56 -3.19 12.94
C LEU A 290 -23.33 -2.63 14.35
N ARG A 291 -22.74 -1.43 14.46
CA ARG A 291 -22.51 -0.75 15.73
C ARG A 291 -23.80 -0.43 16.49
N GLU A 292 -24.87 -0.03 15.78
CA GLU A 292 -26.19 0.24 16.39
C GLU A 292 -26.84 -0.99 17.04
N ARG A 293 -26.37 -2.20 16.71
CA ARG A 293 -26.90 -3.47 17.21
C ARG A 293 -26.09 -4.07 18.37
N LEU A 294 -24.96 -3.47 18.71
CA LEU A 294 -24.08 -3.89 19.82
C LEU A 294 -24.46 -3.18 21.11
#